data_AF-A0A813LDE2-F1
#
_entry.id   AF-A0A813LDE2-F1
#
_cell.length_a   1.000
_cell.length_b   1.000
_cell.length_c   1.000
_cell.angle_alpha   90.00
_cell.angle_beta   90.00
_cell.angle_gamma   90.00
#
_symmetry.space_group_name_H-M   'P 1'
#
loop_
_entity.id
_entity.type
_entity.pdbx_description
1 polymer ?
#
loop_
_entity_poly.entity_id
_entity_poly.type
_entity_poly.pdbx_seq_one_letter_code
_entity_poly.pdbx_strand_id
1 'polypeptide(L)'
;MTMGRYIAVLATALVALARAAVPFNTPFQVVRPTRNHSSMTVVTEGLALLAQHEGRIALVSVVGPYHSGKSFLLNAILHDTQAFSVGRKTSPETMGIWLCRSNLTASDGSEVWLMDSEGFFGPGVDEGYDAKVFTVATLVGAHVVYNTVKVIDQQAVGLLEMLVQRAQLFRTRSAASTSGQEAPDFLRTEGFPPMTWVVEDFVQELPDRFREE
;
A
#
# COMPACT_ATOMS: atom_id res chain seq x y z
N MET A 1 -40.20 7.05 34.36
CA MET A 1 -39.08 7.29 33.43
C MET A 1 -38.29 5.99 33.26
N THR A 2 -38.73 4.98 32.49
CA THR A 2 -38.03 3.68 32.63
C THR A 2 -38.16 2.66 31.50
N MET A 3 -38.65 2.99 30.30
CA MET A 3 -38.66 2.03 29.18
C MET A 3 -38.07 2.61 27.88
N GLY A 4 -38.45 3.83 27.51
CA GLY A 4 -37.86 4.53 26.35
C GLY A 4 -36.34 4.76 26.45
N ARG A 5 -35.81 4.94 27.67
CA ARG A 5 -34.36 5.13 27.88
C ARG A 5 -33.56 3.83 27.66
N TYR A 6 -34.13 2.68 27.97
CA TYR A 6 -33.49 1.38 27.71
C TYR A 6 -33.54 1.00 26.23
N ILE A 7 -34.65 1.31 25.53
CA ILE A 7 -34.76 1.09 24.09
C ILE A 7 -33.78 1.98 23.33
N ALA A 8 -33.64 3.24 23.73
CA ALA A 8 -32.64 4.13 23.13
C ALA A 8 -31.22 3.61 23.37
N VAL A 9 -30.86 3.23 24.61
CA VAL A 9 -29.53 2.66 24.91
C VAL A 9 -29.28 1.37 24.15
N LEU A 10 -30.26 0.47 24.05
CA LEU A 10 -30.15 -0.76 23.25
C LEU A 10 -30.01 -0.47 21.76
N ALA A 11 -30.79 0.47 21.21
CA ALA A 11 -30.69 0.85 19.80
C ALA A 11 -29.35 1.53 19.50
N THR A 12 -28.86 2.41 20.37
CA THR A 12 -27.54 3.04 20.21
C THR A 12 -26.42 2.01 20.37
N ALA A 13 -26.54 1.07 21.32
CA ALA A 13 -25.59 -0.03 21.49
C ALA A 13 -25.60 -0.98 20.27
N LEU A 14 -26.76 -1.32 19.73
CA LEU A 14 -26.90 -2.12 18.51
C LEU A 14 -26.36 -1.40 17.28
N VAL A 15 -26.59 -0.09 17.15
CA VAL A 15 -26.04 0.73 16.07
C VAL A 15 -24.52 0.87 16.21
N ALA A 16 -24.00 1.01 17.42
CA ALA A 16 -22.56 1.01 17.69
C ALA A 16 -21.92 -0.36 17.42
N LEU A 17 -22.60 -1.46 17.76
CA LEU A 17 -22.21 -2.84 17.44
C LEU A 17 -22.34 -3.13 15.93
N ALA A 18 -23.24 -2.44 15.22
CA ALA A 18 -23.50 -2.61 13.79
C ALA A 18 -22.62 -1.74 12.88
N ARG A 19 -21.83 -0.80 13.43
CA ARG A 19 -20.67 -0.26 12.70
C ARG A 19 -19.65 -1.38 12.62
N ALA A 20 -19.76 -2.19 11.57
CA ALA A 20 -18.82 -3.26 11.29
C ALA A 20 -17.42 -2.66 11.16
N ALA A 21 -16.58 -2.87 12.17
CA ALA A 21 -15.18 -2.47 12.10
C ALA A 21 -14.55 -3.13 10.87
N VAL A 22 -13.58 -2.44 10.25
CA VAL A 22 -12.85 -3.00 9.11
C VAL A 22 -12.26 -4.35 9.53
N PRO A 23 -12.62 -5.46 8.85
CA PRO A 23 -12.21 -6.80 9.25
C PRO A 23 -10.70 -6.98 9.09
N PHE A 24 -10.10 -7.76 10.00
CA PHE A 24 -8.72 -8.19 9.87
C PHE A 24 -8.55 -9.19 8.71
N ASN A 25 -7.36 -9.21 8.10
CA ASN A 25 -6.95 -10.18 7.08
C ASN A 25 -7.90 -10.30 5.88
N THR A 26 -8.71 -9.26 5.62
CA THR A 26 -9.63 -9.20 4.49
C THR A 26 -9.24 -8.03 3.61
N PRO A 27 -8.47 -8.27 2.54
CA PRO A 27 -8.08 -7.20 1.64
C PRO A 27 -9.27 -6.58 0.92
N PHE A 28 -9.21 -5.28 0.71
CA PHE A 28 -10.19 -4.54 -0.08
C PHE A 28 -9.51 -3.52 -0.97
N GLN A 29 -10.06 -3.33 -2.17
CA GLN A 29 -9.49 -2.43 -3.17
C GLN A 29 -9.90 -0.98 -2.87
N VAL A 30 -8.95 -0.05 -2.93
CA VAL A 30 -9.21 1.39 -2.77
C VAL A 30 -8.99 2.18 -4.06
N VAL A 31 -8.15 1.66 -4.96
CA VAL A 31 -7.87 2.25 -6.27
C VAL A 31 -7.79 1.12 -7.29
N ARG A 32 -8.30 1.35 -8.50
CA ARG A 32 -8.21 0.43 -9.63
C ARG A 32 -7.81 1.16 -10.92
N PRO A 33 -7.15 0.49 -11.87
CA PRO A 33 -6.91 1.04 -13.20
C PRO A 33 -8.23 1.31 -13.94
N THR A 34 -8.21 2.30 -14.84
CA THR A 34 -9.26 2.46 -15.86
C THR A 34 -9.18 1.32 -16.89
N ARG A 35 -10.25 1.16 -17.70
CA ARG A 35 -10.34 0.07 -18.70
C ARG A 35 -9.17 0.03 -19.69
N ASN A 36 -8.57 1.18 -19.99
CA ASN A 36 -7.43 1.34 -20.88
C ASN A 36 -6.09 1.42 -20.16
N HIS A 37 -6.07 1.17 -18.84
CA HIS A 37 -4.87 1.13 -18.00
C HIS A 37 -3.98 2.38 -18.01
N SER A 38 -4.54 3.54 -18.37
CA SER A 38 -3.79 4.80 -18.46
C SER A 38 -3.95 5.71 -17.24
N SER A 39 -5.00 5.50 -16.45
CA SER A 39 -5.26 6.27 -15.23
C SER A 39 -5.86 5.42 -14.12
N MET A 40 -6.05 6.03 -12.96
CA MET A 40 -6.56 5.41 -11.75
C MET A 40 -7.94 5.94 -11.45
N THR A 41 -8.80 5.07 -10.94
CA THR A 41 -10.12 5.42 -10.41
C THR A 41 -10.25 4.88 -9.00
N VAL A 42 -10.81 5.71 -8.13
CA VAL A 42 -11.10 5.35 -6.75
C VAL A 42 -12.21 4.30 -6.70
N VAL A 43 -12.09 3.35 -5.76
CA VAL A 43 -13.15 2.40 -5.43
C VAL A 43 -13.91 2.95 -4.22
N THR A 44 -15.09 3.52 -4.48
CA THR A 44 -15.89 4.24 -3.48
C THR A 44 -16.24 3.36 -2.28
N GLU A 45 -16.54 2.08 -2.50
CA GLU A 45 -16.84 1.10 -1.47
C GLU A 45 -15.65 0.87 -0.54
N GLY A 46 -14.43 0.78 -1.10
CA GLY A 46 -13.20 0.64 -0.32
C GLY A 46 -12.89 1.87 0.51
N LEU A 47 -13.10 3.07 -0.04
CA LEU A 47 -12.96 4.30 0.74
C LEU A 47 -14.02 4.44 1.85
N ALA A 48 -15.26 4.03 1.58
CA ALA A 48 -16.31 4.03 2.59
C ALA A 48 -16.00 3.05 3.73
N LEU A 49 -15.33 1.93 3.44
CA LEU A 49 -14.84 1.00 4.46
C LEU A 49 -13.68 1.61 5.25
N LEU A 50 -12.70 2.22 4.58
CA LEU A 50 -11.60 2.93 5.23
C LEU A 50 -12.09 4.05 6.16
N ALA A 51 -13.10 4.80 5.75
CA ALA A 51 -13.69 5.91 6.52
C ALA A 51 -14.45 5.46 7.78
N GLN A 52 -14.73 4.16 7.95
CA GLN A 52 -15.33 3.63 9.17
C GLN A 52 -14.30 3.42 10.29
N HIS A 53 -13.00 3.47 9.97
CA HIS A 53 -11.94 3.31 10.96
C HIS A 53 -11.64 4.63 11.68
N GLU A 54 -11.70 4.61 13.01
CA GLU A 54 -11.49 5.81 13.85
C GLU A 54 -10.08 5.86 14.48
N GLY A 55 -9.19 4.91 14.16
CA GLY A 55 -7.82 4.80 14.69
C GLY A 55 -6.73 5.39 13.77
N ARG A 56 -5.52 5.52 14.33
CA ARG A 56 -4.32 5.92 13.56
C ARG A 56 -3.80 4.71 12.79
N ILE A 57 -3.50 4.93 11.51
CA ILE A 57 -2.99 3.89 10.61
C ILE A 57 -1.52 4.18 10.29
N ALA A 58 -0.65 3.20 10.52
CA ALA A 58 0.70 3.15 9.99
C ALA A 58 0.70 2.21 8.78
N LEU A 59 0.70 2.76 7.56
CA LEU A 59 0.59 1.97 6.34
C LEU A 59 1.96 1.49 5.87
N VAL A 60 2.13 0.17 5.72
CA VAL A 60 3.29 -0.46 5.07
C VAL A 60 2.92 -0.76 3.63
N SER A 61 3.48 0.00 2.68
CA SER A 61 3.20 -0.13 1.26
C SER A 61 4.20 -1.03 0.57
N VAL A 62 3.77 -2.15 0.01
CA VAL A 62 4.63 -3.07 -0.75
C VAL A 62 4.47 -2.81 -2.24
N VAL A 63 5.59 -2.50 -2.90
CA VAL A 63 5.67 -2.16 -4.33
C VAL A 63 6.81 -2.91 -5.00
N GLY A 64 6.80 -3.02 -6.32
CA GLY A 64 7.83 -3.77 -7.05
C GLY A 64 7.33 -4.32 -8.38
N PRO A 65 8.22 -4.96 -9.17
CA PRO A 65 7.85 -5.53 -10.47
C PRO A 65 6.67 -6.51 -10.41
N TYR A 66 6.00 -6.73 -11.53
CA TYR A 66 5.03 -7.81 -11.68
C TYR A 66 5.69 -9.17 -11.40
N HIS A 67 4.94 -10.09 -10.77
CA HIS A 67 5.44 -11.41 -10.36
C HIS A 67 6.65 -11.42 -9.41
N SER A 68 6.85 -10.36 -8.62
CA SER A 68 7.96 -10.31 -7.66
C SER A 68 7.69 -10.94 -6.29
N GLY A 69 6.48 -11.46 -6.01
CA GLY A 69 6.16 -12.07 -4.71
C GLY A 69 5.48 -11.15 -3.68
N LYS A 70 5.12 -9.91 -4.03
CA LYS A 70 4.52 -8.90 -3.11
C LYS A 70 3.36 -9.44 -2.26
N SER A 71 2.32 -9.96 -2.90
CA SER A 71 1.13 -10.48 -2.22
C SER A 71 1.46 -11.70 -1.34
N PHE A 72 2.46 -12.49 -1.73
CA PHE A 72 2.97 -13.61 -0.93
C PHE A 72 3.71 -13.12 0.32
N LEU A 73 4.61 -12.13 0.17
CA LEU A 73 5.28 -11.47 1.29
C LEU A 73 4.27 -10.89 2.29
N LEU A 74 3.22 -10.23 1.79
CA LEU A 74 2.15 -9.69 2.61
C LEU A 74 1.38 -10.77 3.37
N ASN A 75 1.01 -11.86 2.71
CA ASN A 75 0.39 -13.02 3.35
C ASN A 75 1.27 -13.63 4.45
N ALA A 76 2.60 -13.67 4.24
CA ALA A 76 3.54 -14.12 5.26
C ALA A 76 3.56 -13.20 6.48
N ILE A 77 3.51 -11.87 6.28
CA ILE A 77 3.42 -10.87 7.36
C ILE A 77 2.10 -11.03 8.14
N LEU A 78 0.99 -11.31 7.44
CA LEU A 78 -0.33 -11.51 8.07
C LEU A 78 -0.47 -12.84 8.82
N HIS A 79 0.49 -13.76 8.66
CA HIS A 79 0.36 -15.16 9.05
C HIS A 79 -0.91 -15.82 8.47
N ASP A 80 -1.33 -15.37 7.29
CA ASP A 80 -2.50 -15.86 6.57
C ASP A 80 -2.17 -16.00 5.09
N THR A 81 -1.96 -17.25 4.67
CA THR A 81 -1.55 -17.57 3.29
C THR A 81 -2.63 -17.31 2.23
N GLN A 82 -3.86 -17.01 2.63
CA GLN A 82 -5.01 -16.87 1.74
C GLN A 82 -5.63 -15.46 1.75
N ALA A 83 -5.08 -14.51 2.51
CA ALA A 83 -5.64 -13.16 2.62
C ALA A 83 -5.64 -12.43 1.26
N PHE A 84 -4.46 -12.20 0.69
CA PHE A 84 -4.32 -11.74 -0.69
C PHE A 84 -4.32 -12.92 -1.64
N SER A 85 -5.01 -12.78 -2.78
CA SER A 85 -4.98 -13.77 -3.85
C SER A 85 -3.56 -13.87 -4.42
N VAL A 86 -2.99 -15.07 -4.37
CA VAL A 86 -1.70 -15.40 -5.02
C VAL A 86 -1.96 -16.56 -5.96
N GLY A 87 -1.56 -16.43 -7.21
CA GLY A 87 -1.76 -17.40 -8.25
C GLY A 87 -0.58 -17.44 -9.21
N ARG A 88 -0.66 -18.42 -10.12
CA ARG A 88 0.43 -18.83 -11.01
C ARG A 88 0.29 -18.26 -12.42
N LYS A 89 -0.66 -17.35 -12.64
CA LYS A 89 -1.01 -16.89 -13.99
C LYS A 89 -0.05 -15.81 -14.45
N THR A 90 0.21 -15.77 -15.75
CA THR A 90 1.07 -14.76 -16.37
C THR A 90 0.47 -13.36 -16.36
N SER A 91 -0.86 -13.24 -16.22
CA SER A 91 -1.57 -11.96 -16.05
C SER A 91 -1.33 -11.37 -14.66
N PRO A 92 -1.15 -10.04 -14.51
CA PRO A 92 -1.13 -9.39 -13.20
C PRO A 92 -2.40 -9.75 -12.43
N GLU A 93 -2.24 -10.25 -11.21
CA GLU A 93 -3.37 -10.69 -10.39
C GLU A 93 -3.89 -9.54 -9.53
N THR A 94 -2.97 -8.77 -8.96
CA THR A 94 -3.28 -7.53 -8.26
C THR A 94 -3.35 -6.39 -9.26
N MET A 95 -4.55 -5.84 -9.45
CA MET A 95 -4.78 -4.61 -10.21
C MET A 95 -5.05 -3.45 -9.26
N GLY A 96 -4.42 -2.30 -9.49
CA GLY A 96 -4.55 -1.11 -8.65
C GLY A 96 -3.90 -1.23 -7.27
N ILE A 97 -4.62 -0.81 -6.22
CA ILE A 97 -4.13 -0.71 -4.85
C ILE A 97 -5.14 -1.33 -3.89
N TRP A 98 -4.65 -2.23 -3.04
CA TRP A 98 -5.41 -2.97 -2.06
C TRP A 98 -4.88 -2.71 -0.66
N LEU A 99 -5.78 -2.57 0.30
CA LEU A 99 -5.45 -2.41 1.71
C LEU A 99 -5.91 -3.64 2.48
N CYS A 100 -5.16 -4.01 3.52
CA CYS A 100 -5.54 -5.06 4.45
C CYS A 100 -5.17 -4.64 5.87
N ARG A 101 -6.14 -4.70 6.77
CA ARG A 101 -5.93 -4.45 8.19
C ARG A 101 -5.25 -5.66 8.82
N SER A 102 -4.11 -5.46 9.47
CA SER A 102 -3.39 -6.51 10.20
C SER A 102 -3.67 -6.45 11.69
N ASN A 103 -3.27 -7.48 12.43
CA ASN A 103 -3.28 -7.52 13.90
C ASN A 103 -2.02 -6.89 14.53
N LEU A 104 -1.17 -6.22 13.75
CA LEU A 104 0.07 -5.62 14.21
C LEU A 104 -0.13 -4.17 14.66
N THR A 105 0.70 -3.72 15.59
CA THR A 105 0.66 -2.36 16.14
C THR A 105 2.07 -1.77 16.14
N ALA A 106 2.19 -0.52 15.72
CA ALA A 106 3.44 0.22 15.70
C ALA A 106 3.83 0.71 17.12
N SER A 107 5.08 1.11 17.29
CA SER A 107 5.61 1.58 18.58
C SER A 107 4.88 2.81 19.16
N ASP A 108 4.26 3.62 18.31
CA ASP A 108 3.48 4.80 18.70
C ASP A 108 1.99 4.50 18.97
N GLY A 109 1.62 3.21 18.94
CA GLY A 109 0.24 2.75 19.14
C GLY A 109 -0.63 2.77 17.88
N SER A 110 -0.11 3.18 16.72
CA SER A 110 -0.85 3.14 15.45
C SER A 110 -1.08 1.70 14.99
N GLU A 111 -2.24 1.40 14.41
CA GLU A 111 -2.50 0.09 13.79
C GLU A 111 -1.70 -0.04 12.50
N VAL A 112 -0.98 -1.15 12.34
CA VAL A 112 -0.22 -1.39 11.12
C VAL A 112 -1.15 -1.98 10.06
N TRP A 113 -1.26 -1.31 8.93
CA TRP A 113 -2.02 -1.80 7.79
C TRP A 113 -1.06 -2.10 6.65
N LEU A 114 -1.44 -3.05 5.81
CA LEU A 114 -0.64 -3.48 4.68
C LEU A 114 -1.30 -3.01 3.38
N MET A 115 -0.48 -2.46 2.49
CA MET A 115 -0.90 -2.11 1.13
C MET A 115 -0.21 -3.02 0.13
N ASP A 116 -1.01 -3.76 -0.66
CA ASP A 116 -0.53 -4.46 -1.86
C ASP A 116 -0.76 -3.59 -3.09
N SER A 117 0.26 -3.48 -3.93
CA SER A 117 0.20 -2.73 -5.17
C SER A 117 0.20 -3.65 -6.38
N GLU A 118 -0.41 -3.15 -7.45
CA GLU A 118 -0.12 -3.66 -8.79
C GLU A 118 1.38 -3.65 -9.07
N GLY A 119 1.85 -4.68 -9.76
CA GLY A 119 3.26 -4.83 -10.11
C GLY A 119 3.67 -3.98 -11.30
N PHE A 120 4.84 -3.37 -11.21
CA PHE A 120 5.38 -2.53 -12.29
C PHE A 120 5.84 -3.35 -13.49
N PHE A 121 5.96 -2.69 -14.65
CA PHE A 121 6.51 -3.26 -15.89
C PHE A 121 5.70 -4.43 -16.44
N GLY A 122 4.39 -4.44 -16.15
CA GLY A 122 3.46 -5.38 -16.74
C GLY A 122 3.35 -5.20 -18.27
N PRO A 123 3.16 -6.28 -19.05
CA PRO A 123 2.98 -6.17 -20.50
C PRO A 123 1.81 -5.24 -20.86
N GLY A 124 2.08 -4.21 -21.66
CA GLY A 124 1.05 -3.27 -22.12
C GLY A 124 0.64 -2.20 -21.09
N VAL A 125 1.36 -2.10 -19.96
CA VAL A 125 1.19 -1.03 -18.97
C VAL A 125 2.16 0.12 -19.27
N ASP A 126 1.66 1.35 -19.20
CA ASP A 126 2.45 2.57 -19.42
C ASP A 126 3.37 2.85 -18.22
N GLU A 127 4.60 3.28 -18.46
CA GLU A 127 5.56 3.68 -17.41
C GLU A 127 4.97 4.78 -16.50
N GLY A 128 4.17 5.68 -17.09
CA GLY A 128 3.46 6.72 -16.35
C GLY A 128 2.37 6.18 -15.44
N TYR A 129 1.81 4.99 -15.69
CA TYR A 129 0.91 4.31 -14.76
C TYR A 129 1.68 3.74 -13.56
N ASP A 130 2.79 3.03 -13.81
CA ASP A 130 3.65 2.48 -12.75
C ASP A 130 4.15 3.56 -11.81
N ALA A 131 4.58 4.69 -12.38
CA ALA A 131 4.97 5.86 -11.60
C ALA A 131 3.84 6.39 -10.72
N LYS A 132 2.57 6.37 -11.17
CA LYS A 132 1.42 6.77 -10.34
C LYS A 132 1.20 5.80 -9.18
N VAL A 133 1.30 4.48 -9.42
CA VAL A 133 1.17 3.46 -8.36
C VAL A 133 2.23 3.67 -7.30
N PHE A 134 3.49 3.83 -7.73
CA PHE A 134 4.61 4.12 -6.83
C PHE A 134 4.43 5.44 -6.07
N THR A 135 3.95 6.48 -6.75
CA THR A 135 3.70 7.78 -6.12
C THR A 135 2.64 7.68 -5.03
N VAL A 136 1.53 6.98 -5.27
CA VAL A 136 0.50 6.80 -4.24
C VAL A 136 1.07 6.02 -3.06
N ALA A 137 1.75 4.89 -3.32
CA ALA A 137 2.34 4.05 -2.27
C ALA A 137 3.29 4.82 -1.34
N THR A 138 4.08 5.73 -1.91
CA THR A 138 5.08 6.53 -1.19
C THR A 138 4.50 7.76 -0.51
N LEU A 139 3.38 8.29 -1.03
CA LEU A 139 2.67 9.41 -0.40
C LEU A 139 1.84 8.98 0.82
N VAL A 140 1.20 7.81 0.75
CA VAL A 140 0.33 7.32 1.83
C VAL A 140 1.02 6.36 2.79
N GLY A 141 2.17 5.80 2.38
CA GLY A 141 2.93 4.85 3.18
C GLY A 141 3.67 5.53 4.32
N ALA A 142 3.54 5.00 5.54
CA ALA A 142 4.44 5.28 6.64
C ALA A 142 5.80 4.58 6.45
N HIS A 143 5.80 3.45 5.74
CA HIS A 143 7.00 2.72 5.31
C HIS A 143 6.76 2.09 3.93
N VAL A 144 7.79 2.05 3.09
CA VAL A 144 7.69 1.44 1.75
C VAL A 144 8.60 0.24 1.64
N VAL A 145 8.07 -0.89 1.22
CA VAL A 145 8.84 -2.09 0.89
C VAL A 145 8.95 -2.16 -0.63
N TYR A 146 10.17 -2.07 -1.15
CA TYR A 146 10.44 -2.33 -2.57
C TYR A 146 10.89 -3.78 -2.73
N ASN A 147 10.04 -4.60 -3.36
CA ASN A 147 10.22 -6.04 -3.46
C ASN A 147 10.65 -6.47 -4.87
N THR A 148 11.84 -7.05 -4.97
CA THR A 148 12.42 -7.54 -6.23
C THR A 148 12.90 -8.99 -6.07
N VAL A 149 13.24 -9.64 -7.18
CA VAL A 149 13.74 -11.03 -7.18
C VAL A 149 15.19 -11.06 -7.69
N LYS A 150 15.98 -11.99 -7.16
CA LYS A 150 17.38 -12.31 -7.49
C LYS A 150 18.40 -11.34 -6.92
N VAL A 151 18.80 -10.34 -7.70
CA VAL A 151 19.98 -9.50 -7.41
C VAL A 151 19.66 -8.04 -7.62
N ILE A 152 20.36 -7.17 -6.89
CA ILE A 152 20.32 -5.73 -7.13
C ILE A 152 21.37 -5.43 -8.20
N ASP A 153 20.92 -5.24 -9.43
CA ASP A 153 21.76 -4.83 -10.54
C ASP A 153 21.53 -3.34 -10.90
N GLN A 154 22.32 -2.85 -11.86
CA GLN A 154 22.22 -1.47 -12.33
C GLN A 154 20.82 -1.15 -12.90
N GLN A 155 20.15 -2.15 -13.49
CA GLN A 155 18.81 -1.97 -14.04
C GLN A 155 17.80 -1.75 -12.91
N ALA A 156 17.82 -2.58 -11.87
CA ALA A 156 16.92 -2.46 -10.74
C ALA A 156 17.08 -1.10 -10.01
N VAL A 157 18.32 -0.65 -9.83
CA VAL A 157 18.61 0.69 -9.27
C VAL A 157 18.08 1.80 -10.17
N GLY A 158 18.32 1.71 -11.49
CA GLY A 158 17.82 2.72 -12.44
C GLY A 158 16.29 2.78 -12.52
N LEU A 159 15.60 1.65 -12.40
CA LEU A 159 14.14 1.61 -12.36
C LEU A 159 13.61 2.29 -11.09
N LEU A 160 14.21 2.01 -9.93
CA LEU A 160 13.84 2.67 -8.68
C LEU A 160 14.10 4.18 -8.74
N GLU A 161 15.25 4.59 -9.28
CA GLU A 161 15.59 6.00 -9.47
C GLU A 161 14.53 6.72 -10.33
N MET A 162 14.16 6.14 -11.47
CA MET A 162 13.12 6.69 -12.34
C MET A 162 11.80 6.86 -11.60
N LEU A 163 11.34 5.83 -10.87
CA LEU A 163 10.09 5.88 -10.11
C LEU A 163 10.12 6.98 -9.03
N VAL A 164 11.24 7.11 -8.31
CA VAL A 164 11.46 8.17 -7.30
C VAL A 164 11.40 9.56 -7.92
N GLN A 165 12.13 9.79 -9.02
CA GLN A 165 12.12 11.08 -9.71
C GLN A 165 10.71 11.46 -10.21
N ARG A 166 9.98 10.50 -10.79
CA ARG A 166 8.60 10.72 -11.24
C ARG A 166 7.66 11.04 -10.08
N ALA A 167 7.79 10.33 -8.96
CA ALA A 167 6.99 10.60 -7.77
C ALA A 167 7.28 11.99 -7.19
N GLN A 168 8.54 12.40 -7.09
CA GLN A 168 8.91 13.74 -6.65
C GLN A 168 8.35 14.83 -7.58
N LEU A 169 8.41 14.62 -8.88
CA LEU A 169 7.84 15.55 -9.86
C LEU A 169 6.32 15.66 -9.69
N PHE A 170 5.62 14.54 -9.50
CA PHE A 170 4.19 14.54 -9.23
C PHE A 170 3.86 15.30 -7.95
N ARG A 171 4.56 15.01 -6.84
CA ARG A 171 4.40 15.72 -5.56
C ARG A 171 4.56 17.23 -5.72
N THR A 172 5.63 17.66 -6.38
CA THR A 172 5.93 19.07 -6.63
C THR A 172 4.83 19.75 -7.44
N ARG A 173 4.35 19.10 -8.50
CA ARG A 173 3.24 19.62 -9.33
C ARG A 173 1.93 19.69 -8.57
N SER A 174 1.60 18.66 -7.79
CA SER A 174 0.39 18.64 -6.96
C SER A 174 0.40 19.75 -5.91
N ALA A 175 1.52 19.93 -5.21
CA ALA A 175 1.69 21.03 -4.25
C ALA A 175 1.54 22.41 -4.91
N ALA A 176 2.17 22.62 -6.07
CA ALA A 176 2.06 23.88 -6.83
C ALA A 176 0.63 24.16 -7.33
N SER A 177 -0.13 23.11 -7.67
CA SER A 177 -1.52 23.24 -8.14
C SER A 177 -2.53 23.56 -7.05
N THR A 178 -2.16 23.47 -5.76
CA THR A 178 -3.06 23.75 -4.62
C THR A 178 -3.10 25.25 -4.28
N SER A 179 -2.94 26.12 -5.28
CA SER A 179 -2.80 27.58 -5.13
C SER A 179 -3.97 28.19 -4.34
N GLY A 180 -3.73 28.54 -3.07
CA GLY A 180 -4.69 29.24 -2.19
C GLY A 180 -5.14 28.44 -0.96
N GLN A 181 -4.86 27.14 -0.88
CA GLN A 181 -5.05 26.34 0.34
C GLN A 181 -3.71 25.79 0.81
N GLU A 182 -3.55 25.65 2.12
CA GLU A 182 -2.40 24.97 2.68
C GLU A 182 -2.34 23.53 2.12
N ALA A 183 -1.26 23.19 1.40
CA ALA A 183 -1.06 21.84 0.89
C ALA A 183 -1.12 20.83 2.04
N PRO A 184 -1.78 19.67 1.89
CA PRO A 184 -1.79 18.64 2.92
C PRO A 184 -0.39 18.24 3.37
N ASP A 185 -0.21 17.96 4.66
CA ASP A 185 1.10 17.68 5.25
C ASP A 185 1.85 16.54 4.55
N PHE A 186 1.16 15.52 4.05
CA PHE A 186 1.78 14.40 3.30
C PHE A 186 2.37 14.83 1.94
N LEU A 187 1.88 15.93 1.34
CA LEU A 187 2.49 16.54 0.17
C LEU A 187 3.66 17.46 0.53
N ARG A 188 3.69 17.96 1.78
CA ARG A 188 4.72 18.88 2.30
C ARG A 188 5.90 18.18 2.94
N THR A 189 5.76 16.93 3.40
CA THR A 189 6.84 16.19 4.07
C THR A 189 8.09 16.19 3.21
N GLU A 190 9.18 16.77 3.71
CA GLU A 190 10.44 16.94 2.95
C GLU A 190 11.18 15.63 2.66
N GLY A 191 10.67 14.50 3.15
CA GLY A 191 11.23 13.17 2.97
C GLY A 191 10.42 12.27 2.06
N PHE A 192 11.11 11.35 1.41
CA PHE A 192 10.55 10.09 0.99
C PHE A 192 10.35 9.22 2.25
N PRO A 193 9.27 8.43 2.39
CA PRO A 193 9.10 7.57 3.56
C PRO A 193 10.29 6.61 3.69
N PRO A 194 10.60 6.12 4.90
CA PRO A 194 11.61 5.08 5.06
C PRO A 194 11.30 3.90 4.14
N MET A 195 12.33 3.39 3.48
CA MET A 195 12.21 2.33 2.48
C MET A 195 13.09 1.14 2.85
N THR A 196 12.54 -0.06 2.72
CA THR A 196 13.30 -1.32 2.77
C THR A 196 13.26 -2.00 1.41
N TRP A 197 14.42 -2.34 0.88
CA TRP A 197 14.53 -3.14 -0.34
C TRP A 197 14.61 -4.62 0.05
N VAL A 198 13.56 -5.38 -0.27
CA VAL A 198 13.53 -6.83 -0.09
C VAL A 198 13.93 -7.51 -1.40
N VAL A 199 14.90 -8.41 -1.31
CA VAL A 199 15.40 -9.18 -2.45
C VAL A 199 15.07 -10.66 -2.21
N GLU A 200 14.03 -11.13 -2.89
CA GLU A 200 13.64 -12.54 -2.87
C GLU A 200 14.57 -13.38 -3.75
N ASP A 201 14.72 -14.68 -3.45
CA ASP A 201 15.55 -15.63 -4.21
C ASP A 201 17.00 -15.15 -4.40
N PHE A 202 17.56 -14.52 -3.36
CA PHE A 202 18.94 -14.05 -3.36
C PHE A 202 19.92 -15.22 -3.20
N VAL A 203 20.58 -15.60 -4.30
CA VAL A 203 21.58 -16.66 -4.35
C VAL A 203 22.93 -16.08 -4.78
N GLN A 204 23.53 -15.24 -3.94
CA GLN A 204 24.93 -14.84 -4.08
C GLN A 204 25.72 -15.27 -2.85
N GLU A 205 26.81 -15.99 -3.07
CA GLU A 205 27.83 -16.17 -2.05
C GLU A 205 28.55 -14.83 -1.86
N LEU A 206 28.30 -14.17 -0.73
CA LEU A 206 29.11 -13.02 -0.32
C LEU A 206 30.57 -13.48 -0.18
N PRO A 207 31.52 -12.90 -0.93
CA PRO A 207 32.93 -13.17 -0.73
C PRO A 207 33.30 -12.93 0.74
N ASP A 208 34.13 -13.79 1.34
CA ASP A 208 34.40 -13.77 2.80
C ASP A 208 34.84 -12.39 3.34
N ARG A 209 35.48 -11.57 2.50
CA ARG A 209 35.87 -10.18 2.82
C ARG A 209 34.71 -9.22 3.15
N PHE A 210 33.46 -9.60 2.90
CA PHE A 210 32.26 -8.79 3.15
C PHE A 210 31.35 -9.37 4.25
N ARG A 211 31.80 -10.41 4.96
CA ARG A 211 31.03 -11.06 6.05
C ARG A 211 31.38 -10.56 7.45
N GLU A 212 32.36 -9.67 7.59
CA GLU A 212 32.78 -9.10 8.86
C GLU A 212 32.32 -7.63 8.98
N GLU A 213 31.11 -7.42 9.47
CA GLU A 213 30.64 -6.24 10.26
C GLU A 213 29.55 -6.72 11.23
#